data_AF-A0A7W3VVF6-F1
#
_entry.id   AF-A0A7W3VVF6-F1
#
_cell.length_a   1.000
_cell.length_b   1.000
_cell.length_c   1.000
_cell.angle_alpha   90.00
_cell.angle_beta   90.00
_cell.angle_gamma   90.00
#
_symmetry.space_group_name_H-M   'P 1'
#
loop_
_entity.id
_entity.type
_entity.pdbx_description
1 polymer ?
#
loop_
_entity_poly.entity_id
_entity_poly.type
_entity_poly.pdbx_seq_one_letter_code
_entity_poly.pdbx_strand_id
1 'polypeptide(L)'
;MTDPRNPAIAAAERLQESVVDLKEEIRGLRSYGERNRHLIVGLAVSLVLDVLLTIGVIIAAVTANHAGDLAAANRQNQLDTCTSTNQTRQASRNLWNYVLDQAAKDAEGQTPERRRQIAEFRTYMQSAYADRDCSKIGR
;
A
#
# COMPACT_ATOMS: atom_id res chain seq x y z
N MET A 1 63.79 -51.97 -41.02
CA MET A 1 63.94 -51.63 -42.44
C MET A 1 62.79 -50.72 -42.82
N THR A 2 63.04 -49.41 -42.79
CA THR A 2 62.09 -48.35 -43.13
C THR A 2 62.07 -48.18 -44.66
N ASP A 3 60.97 -48.55 -45.31
CA ASP A 3 60.72 -48.30 -46.74
C ASP A 3 60.28 -46.83 -46.94
N PRO A 4 61.01 -45.99 -47.71
CA PRO A 4 60.76 -44.56 -47.79
C PRO A 4 59.73 -44.13 -48.86
N ARG A 5 58.83 -45.00 -49.35
CA ARG A 5 57.94 -44.69 -50.49
C ARG A 5 56.46 -44.93 -50.26
N ASN A 6 55.84 -44.30 -49.26
CA ASN A 6 54.43 -43.97 -49.42
C ASN A 6 54.05 -42.65 -48.73
N PRO A 7 54.24 -41.49 -49.39
CA PRO A 7 53.87 -40.18 -48.84
C PRO A 7 52.38 -40.10 -48.46
N ALA A 8 51.55 -40.98 -49.04
CA ALA A 8 50.14 -41.14 -48.70
C ALA A 8 49.91 -41.67 -47.27
N ILE A 9 50.76 -42.57 -46.75
CA ILE A 9 50.60 -43.13 -45.39
C ILE A 9 51.01 -42.10 -44.35
N ALA A 10 52.14 -41.41 -44.56
CA ALA A 10 52.57 -40.32 -43.67
C ALA A 10 51.60 -39.13 -43.69
N ALA A 11 50.96 -38.84 -44.83
CA ALA A 11 49.90 -37.84 -44.91
C ALA A 11 48.63 -38.28 -44.19
N ALA A 12 48.26 -39.56 -44.27
CA ALA A 12 47.12 -40.13 -43.57
C ALA A 12 47.30 -40.14 -42.04
N GLU A 13 48.50 -40.47 -41.55
CA GLU A 13 48.82 -40.42 -40.11
C GLU A 13 48.71 -39.00 -39.55
N ARG A 14 49.24 -37.99 -40.26
CA ARG A 14 49.09 -36.56 -39.88
C ARG A 14 47.64 -36.08 -39.92
N LEU A 15 46.84 -36.60 -40.86
CA LEU A 15 45.41 -36.30 -40.91
C LEU A 15 44.68 -36.92 -39.71
N GLN A 16 45.05 -38.14 -39.33
CA GLN A 16 44.45 -38.83 -38.21
C GLN A 16 44.81 -38.16 -36.88
N GLU A 17 46.06 -37.72 -36.72
CA GLU A 17 46.53 -36.98 -35.55
C GLU A 17 45.82 -35.62 -35.41
N SER A 18 45.68 -34.88 -36.51
CA SER A 18 44.93 -33.60 -36.52
C SER A 18 43.43 -33.77 -36.28
N VAL A 19 42.81 -34.87 -36.72
CA VAL A 19 41.40 -35.18 -36.41
C VAL A 19 41.21 -35.56 -34.94
N VAL A 20 42.20 -36.22 -34.32
CA VAL A 20 42.16 -36.55 -32.88
C VAL A 20 42.31 -35.29 -32.04
N ASP A 21 43.25 -34.42 -32.38
CA ASP A 21 43.49 -33.14 -31.71
C ASP A 21 42.26 -32.22 -31.78
N LEU A 22 41.64 -32.10 -32.97
CA LEU A 22 40.40 -31.34 -33.16
C LEU A 22 39.23 -31.92 -32.34
N LYS A 23 39.17 -33.24 -32.16
CA LYS A 23 38.13 -33.91 -31.37
C LYS A 23 38.33 -33.68 -29.87
N GLU A 24 39.57 -33.57 -29.40
CA GLU A 24 39.89 -33.19 -28.03
C GLU A 24 39.58 -31.71 -27.76
N GLU A 25 39.90 -30.81 -28.68
CA GLU A 25 39.52 -29.40 -28.59
C GLU A 25 37.99 -29.23 -28.55
N ILE A 26 37.25 -29.90 -29.45
CA ILE A 26 35.77 -29.86 -29.46
C ILE A 26 35.19 -30.42 -28.15
N ARG A 27 35.81 -31.45 -27.54
CA ARG A 27 35.39 -31.97 -26.22
C ARG A 27 35.70 -30.99 -25.10
N GLY A 28 36.84 -30.31 -25.13
CA GLY A 28 37.20 -29.24 -24.20
C GLY A 28 36.22 -28.07 -24.26
N LEU A 29 35.86 -27.63 -25.47
CA LEU A 29 34.85 -26.60 -25.73
C LEU A 29 33.45 -27.00 -25.25
N ARG A 30 33.07 -28.27 -25.43
CA ARG A 30 31.78 -28.80 -24.94
C ARG A 30 31.72 -28.85 -23.41
N SER A 31 32.82 -29.22 -22.75
CA SER A 31 32.95 -29.20 -21.29
C SER A 31 32.88 -27.78 -20.71
N TYR A 32 33.49 -26.81 -21.39
CA TYR A 32 33.40 -25.40 -21.02
C TYR A 32 31.97 -24.85 -21.18
N GLY A 33 31.28 -25.23 -22.26
CA GLY A 33 29.89 -24.85 -22.52
C GLY A 33 28.90 -25.38 -21.46
N GLU A 34 29.07 -26.61 -20.98
CA GLU A 34 28.15 -27.20 -19.99
C GLU A 34 28.30 -26.61 -18.57
N ARG A 35 29.52 -26.32 -18.12
CA ARG A 35 29.74 -25.59 -16.86
C ARG A 35 29.17 -24.17 -16.92
N ASN A 36 29.34 -23.50 -18.06
CA ASN A 36 28.79 -22.16 -18.25
C ASN A 36 27.26 -22.18 -18.32
N ARG A 37 26.67 -23.25 -18.86
CA ARG A 37 25.21 -23.40 -18.94
C ARG A 37 24.57 -23.46 -17.56
N HIS A 38 25.17 -24.16 -16.60
CA HIS A 38 24.66 -24.16 -15.22
C HIS A 38 24.78 -22.78 -14.54
N LEU A 39 25.87 -22.05 -14.78
CA LEU A 39 26.02 -20.68 -14.27
C LEU A 39 25.00 -19.72 -14.90
N ILE A 40 24.78 -19.81 -16.22
CA ILE A 40 23.79 -19.01 -16.94
C ILE A 40 22.37 -19.33 -16.45
N VAL A 41 22.04 -20.61 -16.27
CA VAL A 41 20.74 -21.02 -15.72
C VAL A 41 20.57 -20.54 -14.28
N GLY A 42 21.61 -20.65 -13.44
CA GLY A 42 21.59 -20.15 -12.07
C GLY A 42 21.37 -18.64 -12.00
N LEU A 43 22.07 -17.87 -12.85
CA LEU A 43 21.88 -16.42 -12.97
C LEU A 43 20.48 -16.06 -13.47
N ALA A 44 19.96 -16.79 -14.46
CA ALA A 44 18.62 -16.58 -14.97
C ALA A 44 17.55 -16.84 -13.89
N VAL A 45 17.71 -17.91 -13.11
CA VAL A 45 16.81 -18.23 -11.99
C VAL A 45 16.90 -17.16 -10.89
N SER A 46 18.11 -16.72 -10.54
CA SER A 46 18.31 -15.64 -9.57
C SER A 46 17.64 -14.35 -10.02
N LEU A 47 17.82 -13.97 -11.29
CA LEU A 47 17.20 -12.77 -11.86
C LEU A 47 15.67 -12.85 -11.81
N VAL A 48 15.09 -13.99 -12.17
CA VAL A 48 13.64 -14.21 -12.08
C VAL A 48 13.17 -14.10 -10.63
N LEU A 49 13.90 -14.70 -9.69
CA LEU A 49 13.56 -14.65 -8.28
C LEU A 49 13.65 -13.22 -7.73
N ASP A 50 14.67 -12.45 -8.10
CA ASP A 50 14.84 -11.05 -7.71
C ASP A 50 13.72 -10.16 -8.27
N VAL A 51 13.31 -10.38 -9.53
CA VAL A 51 12.18 -9.68 -10.14
C VAL A 51 10.88 -9.99 -9.40
N LEU A 52 10.62 -11.26 -9.08
CA LEU A 52 9.43 -11.66 -8.34
C LEU A 52 9.43 -11.08 -6.92
N LEU A 53 10.56 -11.09 -6.22
CA LEU A 53 10.73 -10.48 -4.91
C LEU A 53 10.47 -8.98 -4.96
N THR A 54 11.04 -8.29 -5.95
CA THR A 54 10.86 -6.84 -6.14
C THR A 54 9.39 -6.50 -6.36
N ILE A 55 8.69 -7.24 -7.22
CA ILE A 55 7.26 -7.06 -7.46
C ILE A 55 6.47 -7.27 -6.16
N GLY A 56 6.77 -8.34 -5.42
CA GLY A 56 6.13 -8.64 -4.13
C GLY A 56 6.29 -7.52 -3.11
N VAL A 57 7.50 -6.98 -2.96
CA VAL A 57 7.80 -5.86 -2.05
C VAL A 57 7.06 -4.59 -2.48
N ILE A 58 7.03 -4.29 -3.78
CA ILE A 58 6.30 -3.12 -4.29
C ILE A 58 4.81 -3.23 -3.96
N ILE A 59 4.18 -4.39 -4.21
CA ILE A 59 2.76 -4.60 -3.91
C ILE A 59 2.50 -4.46 -2.40
N ALA A 60 3.33 -5.08 -1.57
CA ALA A 60 3.21 -4.98 -0.11
C ALA A 60 3.35 -3.53 0.39
N ALA A 61 4.31 -2.78 -0.14
CA ALA A 61 4.52 -1.37 0.21
C ALA A 61 3.33 -0.50 -0.22
N VAL A 62 2.83 -0.66 -1.45
CA VAL A 62 1.70 0.10 -1.98
C VAL A 62 0.43 -0.18 -1.18
N THR A 63 0.16 -1.45 -0.87
CA THR A 63 -1.02 -1.85 -0.09
C THR A 63 -0.96 -1.35 1.35
N ALA A 64 0.21 -1.41 2.00
CA ALA A 64 0.42 -0.86 3.33
C ALA A 64 0.22 0.67 3.36
N ASN A 65 0.76 1.39 2.38
CA ASN A 65 0.58 2.84 2.26
C ASN A 65 -0.88 3.21 2.02
N HIS A 66 -1.56 2.52 1.09
CA HIS A 66 -2.99 2.78 0.83
C HIS A 66 -3.86 2.51 2.07
N ALA A 67 -3.56 1.45 2.84
CA ALA A 67 -4.29 1.17 4.07
C ALA A 67 -4.05 2.25 5.14
N GLY A 68 -2.79 2.72 5.27
CA GLY A 68 -2.42 3.81 6.18
C GLY A 68 -3.09 5.13 5.80
N ASP A 69 -3.06 5.49 4.53
CA ASP A 69 -3.67 6.71 3.99
C ASP A 69 -5.19 6.69 4.15
N LEU A 70 -5.84 5.54 3.88
CA LEU A 70 -7.27 5.38 4.07
C LEU A 70 -7.66 5.49 5.55
N ALA A 71 -6.87 4.93 6.47
CA ALA A 71 -7.09 5.05 7.90
C ALA A 71 -6.94 6.50 8.38
N ALA A 72 -5.91 7.21 7.90
CA ALA A 72 -5.70 8.62 8.19
C ALA A 72 -6.83 9.50 7.64
N ALA A 73 -7.25 9.27 6.39
CA ALA A 73 -8.37 9.97 5.75
C ALA A 73 -9.69 9.72 6.48
N ASN A 74 -9.99 8.47 6.86
CA ASN A 74 -11.18 8.14 7.64
C ASN A 74 -11.18 8.83 9.00
N ARG A 75 -10.03 8.86 9.69
CA ARG A 75 -9.88 9.58 10.95
C ARG A 75 -10.15 11.07 10.78
N GLN A 76 -9.57 11.69 9.75
CA GLN A 76 -9.78 13.10 9.46
C GLN A 76 -11.28 13.39 9.17
N ASN A 77 -11.91 12.57 8.31
CA ASN A 77 -13.33 12.70 8.00
C ASN A 77 -14.23 12.58 9.25
N GLN A 78 -13.88 11.70 10.18
CA GLN A 78 -14.63 11.56 11.44
C GLN A 78 -14.47 12.81 12.33
N LEU A 79 -13.26 13.39 12.41
CA LEU A 79 -13.01 14.63 13.14
C LEU A 79 -13.78 15.81 12.52
N ASP A 80 -13.75 15.93 11.20
CA ASP A 80 -14.44 16.99 10.47
C ASP A 80 -15.96 16.86 10.63
N THR A 81 -16.50 15.65 10.50
CA THR A 81 -17.92 15.37 10.72
C THR A 81 -18.34 15.70 12.15
N CYS A 82 -17.53 15.33 13.15
CA CYS A 82 -17.81 15.65 14.55
C CYS A 82 -17.82 17.17 14.79
N THR A 83 -16.82 17.87 14.27
CA THR A 83 -16.69 19.33 14.42
C THR A 83 -17.84 20.06 13.73
N SER A 84 -18.17 19.66 12.50
CA SER A 84 -19.32 20.17 11.74
C SER A 84 -20.63 19.94 12.49
N THR A 85 -20.83 18.73 13.05
CA THR A 85 -22.02 18.42 13.85
C THR A 85 -22.11 19.31 15.10
N ASN A 86 -20.99 19.60 15.78
CA ASN A 86 -20.98 20.53 16.91
C ASN A 86 -21.36 21.96 16.49
N GLN A 87 -20.89 22.43 15.34
CA GLN A 87 -21.31 23.72 14.79
C GLN A 87 -22.82 23.76 14.53
N THR A 88 -23.39 22.71 13.93
CA THR A 88 -24.84 22.59 13.72
C THR A 88 -25.61 22.55 15.04
N ARG A 89 -25.09 21.84 16.05
CA ARG A 89 -25.68 21.81 17.40
C ARG A 89 -25.67 23.19 18.04
N GLN A 90 -24.57 23.92 17.96
CA GLN A 90 -24.47 25.28 18.46
C GLN A 90 -25.45 26.22 17.75
N ALA A 91 -25.53 26.16 16.42
CA ALA A 91 -26.50 26.94 15.65
C ALA A 91 -27.95 26.63 16.07
N SER A 92 -28.27 25.35 16.28
CA SER A 92 -29.58 24.92 16.77
C SER A 92 -29.88 25.48 18.16
N ARG A 93 -28.93 25.43 19.10
CA ARG A 93 -29.08 26.04 20.44
C ARG A 93 -29.37 27.54 20.33
N ASN A 94 -28.63 28.24 19.49
CA ASN A 94 -28.81 29.68 19.29
C ASN A 94 -30.20 30.01 18.74
N LEU A 95 -30.67 29.26 17.73
CA LEU A 95 -31.99 29.43 17.16
C LEU A 95 -33.09 29.21 18.20
N TRP A 96 -33.02 28.12 18.96
CA TRP A 96 -34.02 27.83 19.97
C TRP A 96 -33.99 28.81 21.14
N ASN A 97 -32.81 29.25 21.57
CA ASN A 97 -32.69 30.29 22.58
C ASN A 97 -33.35 31.58 22.10
N TYR A 98 -33.12 31.99 20.84
CA TYR A 98 -33.80 33.15 20.25
C TYR A 98 -35.32 33.01 20.28
N VAL A 99 -35.86 31.86 19.85
CA VAL A 99 -37.31 31.59 19.87
C VAL A 99 -37.86 31.67 21.30
N LEU A 100 -37.16 31.06 22.26
CA LEU A 100 -37.57 31.07 23.67
C LEU A 100 -37.48 32.46 24.31
N ASP A 101 -36.47 33.25 23.94
CA ASP A 101 -36.31 34.62 24.42
C ASP A 101 -37.41 35.54 23.89
N GLN A 102 -37.89 35.30 22.66
CA GLN A 102 -39.06 36.02 22.15
C GLN A 102 -40.35 35.57 22.82
N ALA A 103 -40.56 34.26 22.97
CA ALA A 103 -41.72 33.71 23.68
C ALA A 103 -41.79 34.18 25.14
N ALA A 104 -40.65 34.45 25.79
CA ALA A 104 -40.59 34.97 27.15
C ALA A 104 -40.98 36.45 27.27
N LYS A 105 -40.93 37.22 26.18
CA LYS A 105 -41.31 38.65 26.18
C LYS A 105 -42.81 38.86 25.99
N ASP A 106 -43.49 37.90 25.38
CA ASP A 106 -44.94 37.94 25.18
C ASP A 106 -45.70 37.97 26.51
N ALA A 107 -46.91 38.54 26.52
CA ALA A 107 -47.71 38.66 27.74
C ALA A 107 -47.99 37.30 28.41
N GLU A 108 -48.24 36.26 27.61
CA GLU A 108 -48.37 34.88 28.11
C GLU A 108 -47.06 34.32 28.66
N GLY A 109 -45.92 34.73 28.06
CA GLY A 109 -44.58 34.40 28.50
C GLY A 109 -44.20 34.95 29.87
N GLN A 110 -44.91 35.97 30.35
CA GLN A 110 -44.71 36.56 31.68
C GLN A 110 -45.47 35.82 32.79
N THR A 111 -46.36 34.88 32.46
CA THR A 111 -47.02 34.05 33.48
C THR A 111 -46.00 33.13 34.17
N PRO A 112 -46.11 32.88 35.50
CA PRO A 112 -45.19 32.00 36.22
C PRO A 112 -45.10 30.59 35.61
N GLU A 113 -46.24 30.04 35.21
CA GLU A 113 -46.35 28.71 34.61
C GLU A 113 -45.61 28.65 33.27
N ARG A 114 -45.79 29.64 32.40
CA ARG A 114 -45.11 29.67 31.09
C ARG A 114 -43.62 29.89 31.23
N ARG A 115 -43.19 30.75 32.16
CA ARG A 115 -41.76 30.93 32.48
C ARG A 115 -41.11 29.64 32.91
N ARG A 116 -41.79 28.85 33.75
CA ARG A 116 -41.30 27.53 34.18
C ARG A 116 -41.17 26.57 32.98
N GLN A 117 -42.18 26.49 32.12
CA GLN A 117 -42.11 25.65 30.91
C GLN A 117 -40.97 26.06 29.96
N ILE A 118 -40.76 27.36 29.77
CA ILE A 118 -39.66 27.89 28.95
C ILE A 118 -38.29 27.48 29.55
N ALA A 119 -38.14 27.58 30.88
CA ALA A 119 -36.91 27.18 31.57
C ALA A 119 -36.65 25.66 31.50
N GLU A 120 -37.68 24.84 31.68
CA GLU A 120 -37.60 23.39 31.54
C GLU A 120 -37.21 23.00 30.10
N PHE A 121 -37.86 23.60 29.10
CA PHE A 121 -37.53 23.34 27.70
C PHE A 121 -36.11 23.81 27.33
N ARG A 122 -35.66 24.95 27.87
CA ARG A 122 -34.29 25.43 27.69
C ARG A 122 -33.27 24.44 28.25
N THR A 123 -33.53 23.86 29.42
CA THR A 123 -32.66 22.84 30.02
C THR A 123 -32.61 21.58 29.15
N TYR A 124 -33.77 21.12 28.66
CA TYR A 124 -33.83 20.00 27.72
C TYR A 124 -32.99 20.28 26.46
N MET A 125 -33.16 21.45 25.85
CA MET A 125 -32.43 21.85 24.65
C MET A 125 -30.91 21.92 24.85
N GLN A 126 -30.46 22.41 26.01
CA GLN A 126 -29.04 22.42 26.35
C GLN A 126 -28.46 21.01 26.44
N SER A 127 -29.22 20.05 26.99
CA SER A 127 -28.78 18.65 27.06
C SER A 127 -28.83 17.95 25.69
N ALA A 128 -29.92 18.09 24.94
CA ALA A 128 -30.14 17.42 23.66
C ALA A 128 -29.12 17.84 22.60
N TYR A 129 -28.74 19.12 22.62
CA TYR A 129 -27.79 19.69 21.69
C TYR A 129 -26.42 19.92 22.32
N ALA A 130 -26.07 19.30 23.44
CA ALA A 130 -24.73 19.42 24.02
C ALA A 130 -23.64 19.03 22.99
N ASP A 131 -22.50 19.73 23.06
CA ASP A 131 -21.37 19.48 22.17
C ASP A 131 -20.73 18.12 22.50
N ARG A 132 -20.31 17.42 21.45
CA ARG A 132 -19.58 16.16 21.59
C ARG A 132 -18.09 16.44 21.71
N ASP A 133 -17.41 15.65 22.53
CA ASP A 133 -15.96 15.69 22.63
C ASP A 133 -15.32 14.98 21.43
N CYS A 134 -14.93 15.75 20.41
CA CYS A 134 -14.30 15.23 19.20
C CYS A 134 -12.87 14.74 19.43
N SER A 135 -12.23 15.08 20.56
CA SER A 135 -10.87 14.60 20.87
C SER A 135 -10.81 13.09 21.12
N LYS A 136 -11.95 12.46 21.41
CA LYS A 136 -12.08 11.01 21.64
C LYS A 136 -12.08 10.18 20.36
N ILE A 137 -12.16 10.79 19.19
CA ILE A 137 -12.16 10.10 17.89
C ILE A 137 -10.73 9.69 17.48
N GLY A 138 -9.70 10.18 18.17
CA GLY A 138 -8.30 10.00 17.81
C GLY A 138 -7.44 9.20 18.80
N ARG A 139 -8.04 8.50 19.78
CA ARG A 139 -7.32 7.72 20.79
C ARG A 139 -7.59 6.24 20.65
#